data_AF-A0A0F8XH79-F1
#
_entry.id   AF-A0A0F8XH79-F1
#
_cell.length_a   1.000
_cell.length_b   1.000
_cell.length_c   1.000
_cell.angle_alpha   90.00
_cell.angle_beta   90.00
_cell.angle_gamma   90.00
#
_symmetry.space_group_name_H-M   'P 1'
#
loop_
_entity.id
_entity.type
_entity.pdbx_description
1 polymer ?
#
loop_
_entity_poly.entity_id
_entity_poly.type
_entity_poly.pdbx_seq_one_letter_code
_entity_poly.pdbx_strand_id
1 'polypeptide(L)'
;TVTAHSGWKIKLIRPLDFLVVADHAENLGVADFIRRSDPILLANKTGKKWHDLTKAGKGYEAFLEWVRSDKEDLIKEPRMVQAVWSKVVENADKYYQPGVFTTFHGYEWTSMPGGSNLHRVVMFRDAGDKTSQTLPYTMYDSVDPEDLWKSMAAYEKKTGGQVLSIPHNGNLSNGIMFGAETYTGKPFTKSYAQTRIRFEPIYEVTQMKGDAETHQFLSPDDEFADFETLDMGNLSGKVPKTKQMLSAEYGRSALKDGLKFEDKLGINPYKFGFIGSTDAHNAIPSTREENNFSKASFVEPSADRAEHFLVKGVKPELSIMVKDLGASGLAAVWARENTREAIWDAMARKEVYATSGTRLKVRVFGGWDFKADEVH
;
A
#
# COMPACT_ATOMS: atom_id res chain seq x y z
N THR A 1 18.84 8.60 14.83
CA THR A 1 19.50 7.67 13.89
C THR A 1 19.11 6.27 14.29
N VAL A 2 18.76 5.41 13.34
CA VAL A 2 18.49 3.98 13.55
C VAL A 2 19.52 3.12 12.82
N THR A 3 19.58 1.82 13.09
CA THR A 3 20.44 0.86 12.38
C THR A 3 19.59 0.06 11.40
N ALA A 4 19.96 0.07 10.13
CA ALA A 4 19.37 -0.75 9.08
C ALA A 4 19.81 -2.23 9.22
N HIS A 5 19.16 -3.16 8.50
CA HIS A 5 19.46 -4.60 8.63
C HIS A 5 20.89 -4.94 8.20
N SER A 6 21.39 -4.21 7.21
CA SER A 6 22.77 -4.25 6.71
C SER A 6 23.81 -3.63 7.66
N GLY A 7 23.39 -3.09 8.81
CA GLY A 7 24.26 -2.49 9.82
C GLY A 7 24.53 -0.99 9.65
N TRP A 8 24.12 -0.41 8.52
CA TRP A 8 24.28 1.02 8.25
C TRP A 8 23.49 1.88 9.24
N LYS A 9 24.04 3.05 9.60
CA LYS A 9 23.35 4.06 10.40
C LYS A 9 22.57 4.99 9.47
N ILE A 10 21.29 5.17 9.75
CA ILE A 10 20.40 6.00 8.94
C ILE A 10 19.65 7.03 9.77
N LYS A 11 19.44 8.21 9.19
CA LYS A 11 18.58 9.26 9.73
C LYS A 11 17.80 9.89 8.58
N LEU A 12 16.50 10.08 8.74
CA LEU A 12 15.72 10.89 7.80
C LEU A 12 16.22 12.33 7.82
N ILE A 13 16.35 12.94 6.64
CA ILE A 13 16.74 14.35 6.49
C ILE A 13 15.72 15.26 7.20
N ARG A 14 14.43 14.94 7.06
CA ARG A 14 13.33 15.58 7.78
C ARG A 14 12.42 14.52 8.41
N PRO A 15 12.03 14.63 9.69
CA PRO A 15 11.07 13.72 10.31
C PRO A 15 9.74 13.69 9.57
N LEU A 16 9.04 12.55 9.61
CA LEU A 16 7.65 12.47 9.13
C LEU A 16 6.71 13.13 10.13
N ASP A 17 5.61 13.68 9.63
CA ASP A 17 4.53 14.22 10.47
C ASP A 17 3.58 13.11 10.93
N PHE A 18 3.44 12.04 10.12
CA PHE A 18 2.66 10.85 10.47
C PHE A 18 3.18 9.57 9.77
N LEU A 19 2.72 8.41 10.23
CA LEU A 19 3.00 7.08 9.66
C LEU A 19 1.81 6.13 9.90
N VAL A 20 1.53 5.25 8.95
CA VAL A 20 0.66 4.08 9.18
C VAL A 20 1.54 2.86 9.42
N VAL A 21 1.33 2.14 10.52
CA VAL A 21 1.95 0.82 10.72
C VAL A 21 1.08 -0.18 9.98
N ALA A 22 1.54 -0.67 8.83
CA ALA A 22 0.73 -1.47 7.91
C ALA A 22 1.50 -2.67 7.35
N ASP A 23 1.87 -3.62 8.22
CA ASP A 23 2.40 -4.90 7.76
C ASP A 23 1.35 -5.71 6.99
N HIS A 24 1.80 -6.64 6.15
CA HIS A 24 0.93 -7.66 5.53
C HIS A 24 0.07 -8.36 6.58
N ALA A 25 -1.25 -8.38 6.36
CA ALA A 25 -2.18 -9.12 7.20
C ALA A 25 -1.97 -10.63 7.07
N GLU A 26 -1.55 -11.06 5.89
CA GLU A 26 -1.21 -12.43 5.53
C GLU A 26 0.03 -12.89 6.30
N ASN A 27 -0.16 -13.92 7.13
CA ASN A 27 0.91 -14.45 7.98
C ASN A 27 1.59 -13.38 8.86
N LEU A 28 0.81 -12.38 9.31
CA LEU A 28 1.25 -11.31 10.19
C LEU A 28 2.08 -11.87 11.36
N GLY A 29 3.32 -11.38 11.44
CA GLY A 29 4.25 -11.76 12.51
C GLY A 29 5.22 -12.90 12.21
N VAL A 30 5.14 -13.58 11.05
CA VAL A 30 6.11 -14.65 10.71
C VAL A 30 7.55 -14.18 10.85
N ALA A 31 7.90 -12.98 10.36
CA ALA A 31 9.26 -12.45 10.49
C ALA A 31 9.72 -12.30 11.95
N ASP A 32 8.86 -11.80 12.85
CA ASP A 32 9.17 -11.69 14.28
C ASP A 32 9.35 -13.07 14.93
N PHE A 33 8.47 -14.02 14.62
CA PHE A 33 8.53 -15.38 15.17
C PHE A 33 9.74 -16.15 14.67
N ILE A 34 10.15 -15.96 13.40
CA ILE A 34 11.42 -16.46 12.88
C ILE A 34 12.59 -15.84 13.64
N ARG A 35 12.60 -14.51 13.79
CA ARG A 35 13.68 -13.77 14.45
C ARG A 35 13.94 -14.30 15.86
N ARG A 36 12.88 -14.52 16.64
CA ARG A 36 12.95 -15.00 18.03
C ARG A 36 12.94 -16.53 18.19
N SER A 37 12.95 -17.29 17.08
CA SER A 37 12.93 -18.76 17.08
C SER A 37 11.79 -19.33 17.95
N ASP A 38 10.60 -18.76 17.80
CA ASP A 38 9.49 -19.05 18.70
C ASP A 38 8.91 -20.48 18.49
N PRO A 39 8.71 -21.26 19.57
CA PRO A 39 8.19 -22.63 19.48
C PRO A 39 6.85 -22.78 18.77
N ILE A 40 5.97 -21.77 18.81
CA ILE A 40 4.67 -21.81 18.12
C ILE A 40 4.89 -21.94 16.62
N LEU A 41 5.80 -21.14 16.04
CA LEU A 41 6.13 -21.23 14.63
C LEU A 41 6.87 -22.53 14.30
N LEU A 42 7.82 -22.94 15.15
CA LEU A 42 8.64 -24.13 14.93
C LEU A 42 7.86 -25.44 14.98
N ALA A 43 6.68 -25.45 15.62
CA ALA A 43 5.77 -26.59 15.60
C ALA A 43 5.11 -26.80 14.21
N ASN A 44 5.00 -25.75 13.39
CA ASN A 44 4.54 -25.87 12.01
C ASN A 44 5.71 -26.29 11.10
N LYS A 45 5.51 -27.30 10.25
CA LYS A 45 6.55 -27.82 9.33
C LYS A 45 7.08 -26.75 8.37
N THR A 46 6.20 -25.97 7.76
CA THR A 46 6.57 -24.87 6.86
C THR A 46 7.19 -23.72 7.64
N GLY A 47 6.62 -23.36 8.79
CA GLY A 47 7.18 -22.35 9.69
C GLY A 47 8.62 -22.67 10.11
N LYS A 48 8.88 -23.93 10.50
CA LYS A 48 10.23 -24.41 10.80
C LYS A 48 11.15 -24.34 9.59
N LYS A 49 10.68 -24.74 8.40
CA LYS A 49 11.47 -24.67 7.17
C LYS A 49 11.89 -23.24 6.85
N TRP A 50 10.96 -22.29 6.88
CA TRP A 50 11.25 -20.87 6.61
C TRP A 50 12.16 -20.26 7.66
N HIS A 51 11.98 -20.64 8.93
CA HIS A 51 12.92 -20.30 10.00
C HIS A 51 14.34 -20.79 9.67
N ASP A 52 14.51 -22.08 9.38
CA ASP A 52 15.83 -22.68 9.16
C ASP A 52 16.52 -22.07 7.93
N LEU A 53 15.80 -21.84 6.83
CA LEU A 53 16.30 -21.11 5.67
C LEU A 53 16.77 -19.71 6.04
N THR A 54 15.95 -18.95 6.78
CA THR A 54 16.28 -17.58 7.17
C THR A 54 17.51 -17.53 8.08
N LYS A 55 17.61 -18.43 9.06
CA LYS A 55 18.78 -18.53 9.96
C LYS A 55 20.06 -18.95 9.23
N ALA A 56 19.92 -19.68 8.12
CA ALA A 56 21.03 -20.05 7.24
C ALA A 56 21.41 -18.95 6.22
N GLY A 57 20.83 -17.74 6.31
CA GLY A 57 21.08 -16.65 5.36
C GLY A 57 20.32 -16.79 4.03
N LYS A 58 19.39 -17.74 3.93
CA LYS A 58 18.58 -18.03 2.74
C LYS A 58 17.14 -17.52 2.88
N GLY A 59 16.94 -16.43 3.61
CA GLY A 59 15.61 -15.86 3.87
C GLY A 59 14.85 -15.49 2.58
N TYR A 60 15.56 -15.13 1.52
CA TYR A 60 14.93 -14.85 0.22
C TYR A 60 14.28 -16.11 -0.40
N GLU A 61 14.83 -17.30 -0.18
CA GLU A 61 14.18 -18.55 -0.62
C GLU A 61 12.86 -18.78 0.13
N ALA A 62 12.82 -18.49 1.44
CA ALA A 62 11.59 -18.57 2.23
C ALA A 62 10.54 -17.53 1.78
N PHE A 63 10.98 -16.30 1.47
CA PHE A 63 10.12 -15.27 0.90
C PHE A 63 9.50 -15.71 -0.44
N LEU A 64 10.30 -16.29 -1.35
CA LEU A 64 9.76 -16.78 -2.62
C LEU A 64 8.77 -17.93 -2.44
N GLU A 65 8.96 -18.81 -1.46
CA GLU A 65 7.98 -19.85 -1.14
C GLU A 65 6.67 -19.26 -0.61
N TRP A 66 6.75 -18.24 0.26
CA TRP A 66 5.58 -17.53 0.77
C TRP A 66 4.81 -16.82 -0.33
N VAL A 67 5.47 -16.02 -1.17
CA VAL A 67 4.82 -15.33 -2.31
C VAL A 67 4.15 -16.30 -3.27
N ARG A 68 4.73 -17.49 -3.46
CA ARG A 68 4.23 -18.52 -4.37
C ARG A 68 3.12 -19.40 -3.78
N SER A 69 2.84 -19.31 -2.48
CA SER A 69 1.73 -20.04 -1.88
C SER A 69 0.36 -19.45 -2.25
N ASP A 70 0.35 -18.26 -2.89
CA ASP A 70 -0.87 -17.63 -3.42
C ASP A 70 -1.91 -17.51 -2.30
N LYS A 71 -3.13 -18.00 -2.50
CA LYS A 71 -4.20 -18.03 -1.47
C LYS A 71 -4.06 -19.10 -0.37
N GLU A 72 -3.01 -19.91 -0.37
CA GLU A 72 -2.84 -20.93 0.67
C GLU A 72 -2.12 -20.34 1.90
N ASP A 73 -2.83 -20.30 3.03
CA ASP A 73 -2.20 -20.06 4.33
C ASP A 73 -1.43 -21.31 4.77
N LEU A 74 -0.10 -21.24 4.73
CA LEU A 74 0.78 -22.34 5.13
C LEU A 74 1.11 -22.35 6.63
N ILE A 75 0.82 -21.26 7.34
CA ILE A 75 1.12 -21.12 8.77
C ILE A 75 -0.11 -21.45 9.62
N LYS A 76 -1.29 -20.91 9.27
CA LYS A 76 -2.59 -21.19 9.91
C LYS A 76 -2.54 -21.13 11.44
N GLU A 77 -1.93 -20.08 11.98
CA GLU A 77 -1.72 -19.95 13.42
C GLU A 77 -2.34 -18.64 13.95
N PRO A 78 -3.59 -18.66 14.41
CA PRO A 78 -4.30 -17.46 14.84
C PRO A 78 -3.66 -16.81 16.09
N ARG A 79 -2.95 -17.57 16.93
CA ARG A 79 -2.26 -17.02 18.11
C ARG A 79 -1.12 -16.09 17.70
N MET A 80 -0.45 -16.36 16.57
CA MET A 80 0.57 -15.48 16.01
C MET A 80 -0.03 -14.14 15.61
N VAL A 81 -1.11 -14.18 14.81
CA VAL A 81 -1.81 -12.99 14.32
C VAL A 81 -2.29 -12.14 15.49
N GLN A 82 -2.95 -12.74 16.48
CA GLN A 82 -3.43 -12.00 17.65
C GLN A 82 -2.29 -11.36 18.46
N ALA A 83 -1.20 -12.10 18.67
CA ALA A 83 -0.06 -11.60 19.44
C ALA A 83 0.67 -10.45 18.73
N VAL A 84 0.77 -10.47 17.41
CA VAL A 84 1.44 -9.41 16.64
C VAL A 84 0.51 -8.23 16.41
N TRP A 85 -0.76 -8.46 16.10
CA TRP A 85 -1.74 -7.39 15.97
C TRP A 85 -1.85 -6.55 17.24
N SER A 86 -1.87 -7.20 18.41
CA SER A 86 -1.85 -6.49 19.70
C SER A 86 -0.64 -5.58 19.84
N LYS A 87 0.53 -5.99 19.33
CA LYS A 87 1.76 -5.18 19.36
C LYS A 87 1.75 -4.06 18.33
N VAL A 88 1.14 -4.27 17.14
CA VAL A 88 0.93 -3.21 16.16
C VAL A 88 0.08 -2.10 16.79
N VAL A 89 -1.03 -2.48 17.43
CA VAL A 89 -1.91 -1.54 18.15
C VAL A 89 -1.16 -0.85 19.29
N GLU A 90 -0.51 -1.60 20.18
CA GLU A 90 0.23 -1.05 21.31
C GLU A 90 1.33 -0.08 20.84
N ASN A 91 2.10 -0.44 19.81
CA ASN A 91 3.18 0.41 19.31
C ASN A 91 2.65 1.69 18.66
N ALA A 92 1.59 1.60 17.86
CA ALA A 92 0.97 2.77 17.28
C ALA A 92 0.45 3.70 18.38
N ASP A 93 -0.24 3.20 19.42
CA ASP A 93 -0.66 4.05 20.55
C ASP A 93 0.52 4.61 21.34
N LYS A 94 1.53 3.80 21.65
CA LYS A 94 2.71 4.20 22.43
C LYS A 94 3.48 5.36 21.82
N TYR A 95 3.59 5.40 20.49
CA TYR A 95 4.36 6.43 19.79
C TYR A 95 3.50 7.58 19.25
N TYR A 96 2.19 7.54 19.47
CA TYR A 96 1.30 8.65 19.10
C TYR A 96 1.57 9.87 19.98
N GLN A 97 1.98 10.97 19.35
CA GLN A 97 2.24 12.25 19.99
C GLN A 97 1.43 13.34 19.26
N PRO A 98 0.17 13.59 19.68
CA PRO A 98 -0.70 14.55 19.00
C PRO A 98 -0.04 15.93 18.92
N GLY A 99 -0.13 16.55 17.74
CA GLY A 99 0.53 17.81 17.42
C GLY A 99 2.00 17.69 16.99
N VAL A 100 2.62 16.51 17.14
CA VAL A 100 4.05 16.29 16.85
C VAL A 100 4.26 15.17 15.83
N PHE A 101 3.78 13.96 16.12
CA PHE A 101 3.91 12.79 15.26
C PHE A 101 2.70 11.86 15.43
N THR A 102 1.95 11.66 14.34
CA THR A 102 0.77 10.80 14.35
C THR A 102 1.07 9.42 13.82
N THR A 103 0.80 8.39 14.61
CA THR A 103 0.87 6.98 14.22
C THR A 103 -0.55 6.45 14.02
N PHE A 104 -0.76 5.72 12.95
CA PHE A 104 -2.04 5.06 12.66
C PHE A 104 -1.94 3.55 12.80
N HIS A 105 -3.04 2.98 13.28
CA HIS A 105 -3.29 1.55 13.20
C HIS A 105 -3.67 1.18 11.78
N GLY A 106 -3.02 0.17 11.21
CA GLY A 106 -3.38 -0.34 9.91
C GLY A 106 -2.79 -1.71 9.65
N TYR A 107 -3.11 -2.22 8.48
CA TYR A 107 -2.52 -3.42 7.91
C TYR A 107 -2.66 -3.36 6.40
N GLU A 108 -1.80 -4.05 5.68
CA GLU A 108 -2.01 -4.28 4.25
C GLU A 108 -2.86 -5.54 4.06
N TRP A 109 -3.97 -5.42 3.33
CA TRP A 109 -4.66 -6.56 2.74
C TRP A 109 -4.02 -6.87 1.39
N THR A 110 -3.23 -7.94 1.32
CA THR A 110 -2.32 -8.24 0.20
C THR A 110 -2.98 -9.18 -0.81
N SER A 111 -4.20 -8.84 -1.26
CA SER A 111 -4.89 -9.64 -2.27
C SER A 111 -4.14 -9.60 -3.61
N MET A 112 -3.77 -10.77 -4.12
CA MET A 112 -3.02 -10.91 -5.37
C MET A 112 -3.57 -12.03 -6.30
N PRO A 113 -4.86 -12.02 -6.67
CA PRO A 113 -5.47 -13.10 -7.44
C PRO A 113 -4.73 -13.35 -8.76
N GLY A 114 -4.26 -14.59 -8.97
CA GLY A 114 -3.47 -14.92 -10.16
C GLY A 114 -2.11 -14.21 -10.26
N GLY A 115 -1.65 -13.59 -9.16
CA GLY A 115 -0.45 -12.77 -9.08
C GLY A 115 -0.64 -11.29 -9.43
N SER A 116 -1.87 -10.87 -9.73
CA SER A 116 -2.23 -9.48 -10.03
C SER A 116 -2.43 -8.67 -8.76
N ASN A 117 -1.70 -7.57 -8.63
CA ASN A 117 -1.76 -6.71 -7.44
C ASN A 117 -3.16 -6.10 -7.25
N LEU A 118 -3.77 -6.39 -6.10
CA LEU A 118 -5.04 -5.81 -5.66
C LEU A 118 -4.93 -5.34 -4.20
N HIS A 119 -3.74 -4.91 -3.81
CA HIS A 119 -3.41 -4.58 -2.42
C HIS A 119 -4.12 -3.31 -1.96
N ARG A 120 -4.38 -3.25 -0.64
CA ARG A 120 -4.93 -2.08 0.05
C ARG A 120 -4.32 -1.92 1.43
N VAL A 121 -3.88 -0.73 1.77
CA VAL A 121 -3.61 -0.38 3.18
C VAL A 121 -4.92 -0.04 3.86
N VAL A 122 -5.36 -0.84 4.81
CA VAL A 122 -6.50 -0.55 5.69
C VAL A 122 -6.02 0.33 6.83
N MET A 123 -6.69 1.45 7.06
CA MET A 123 -6.27 2.49 8.00
C MET A 123 -7.45 2.89 8.90
N PHE A 124 -7.28 2.71 10.19
CA PHE A 124 -8.29 3.04 11.20
C PHE A 124 -8.12 4.49 11.67
N ARG A 125 -9.24 5.19 11.81
CA ARG A 125 -9.28 6.52 12.42
C ARG A 125 -9.02 6.45 13.93
N ASP A 126 -9.42 5.35 14.53
CA ASP A 126 -9.60 5.23 15.97
C ASP A 126 -8.31 4.83 16.73
N ALA A 127 -8.38 4.95 18.06
CA ALA A 127 -7.38 4.44 18.98
C ALA A 127 -7.51 2.92 19.24
N GLY A 128 -6.54 2.35 19.95
CA GLY A 128 -6.46 0.91 20.17
C GLY A 128 -7.64 0.29 20.92
N ASP A 129 -8.38 1.06 21.73
CA ASP A 129 -9.57 0.60 22.45
C ASP A 129 -10.70 0.13 21.51
N LYS A 130 -10.83 0.74 20.33
CA LYS A 130 -11.72 0.26 19.26
C LYS A 130 -11.02 -0.67 18.30
N THR A 131 -9.83 -0.31 17.82
CA THR A 131 -9.14 -1.06 16.75
C THR A 131 -8.76 -2.49 17.17
N SER A 132 -8.42 -2.71 18.45
CA SER A 132 -8.12 -4.06 18.98
C SER A 132 -9.31 -5.02 19.01
N GLN A 133 -10.55 -4.53 18.79
CA GLN A 133 -11.75 -5.37 18.81
C GLN A 133 -11.95 -6.17 17.52
N THR A 134 -11.12 -5.97 16.51
CA THR A 134 -11.09 -6.78 15.28
C THR A 134 -9.67 -7.28 15.04
N LEU A 135 -9.57 -8.42 14.36
CA LEU A 135 -8.31 -8.86 13.74
C LEU A 135 -8.27 -8.36 12.29
N PRO A 136 -7.06 -8.26 11.69
CA PRO A 136 -6.92 -7.98 10.26
C PRO A 136 -7.70 -8.96 9.39
N TYR A 137 -8.44 -8.44 8.40
CA TYR A 137 -9.06 -9.24 7.35
C TYR A 137 -8.01 -9.55 6.27
N THR A 138 -7.92 -10.80 5.84
CA THR A 138 -6.82 -11.28 4.97
C THR A 138 -7.32 -11.74 3.61
N MET A 139 -6.41 -11.90 2.64
CA MET A 139 -6.69 -12.53 1.35
C MET A 139 -7.09 -14.01 1.49
N TYR A 140 -6.75 -14.65 2.62
CA TYR A 140 -7.15 -16.02 2.92
C TYR A 140 -8.65 -16.12 3.25
N ASP A 141 -9.25 -15.02 3.72
CA ASP A 141 -10.70 -14.91 3.93
C ASP A 141 -11.43 -14.67 2.60
N SER A 142 -10.95 -13.68 1.83
CA SER A 142 -11.40 -13.43 0.45
C SER A 142 -10.39 -12.57 -0.29
N VAL A 143 -10.28 -12.80 -1.60
CA VAL A 143 -9.49 -11.96 -2.53
C VAL A 143 -10.32 -10.81 -3.13
N ASP A 144 -11.63 -10.76 -2.85
CA ASP A 144 -12.56 -9.78 -3.41
C ASP A 144 -12.61 -8.49 -2.57
N PRO A 145 -12.38 -7.30 -3.14
CA PRO A 145 -12.51 -6.02 -2.45
C PRO A 145 -13.90 -5.79 -1.82
N GLU A 146 -14.99 -6.30 -2.42
CA GLU A 146 -16.33 -6.14 -1.85
C GLU A 146 -16.47 -6.85 -0.49
N ASP A 147 -15.78 -7.97 -0.29
CA ASP A 147 -15.75 -8.67 0.98
C ASP A 147 -14.87 -7.98 2.01
N LEU A 148 -13.74 -7.40 1.57
CA LEU A 148 -12.96 -6.50 2.42
C LEU A 148 -13.82 -5.32 2.91
N TRP A 149 -14.55 -4.64 2.03
CA TRP A 149 -15.42 -3.53 2.43
C TRP A 149 -16.54 -3.96 3.38
N LYS A 150 -17.10 -5.17 3.22
CA LYS A 150 -18.05 -5.73 4.19
C LYS A 150 -17.41 -5.93 5.57
N SER A 151 -16.17 -6.40 5.64
CA SER A 151 -15.43 -6.54 6.90
C SER A 151 -15.18 -5.19 7.57
N MET A 152 -14.87 -4.16 6.78
CA MET A 152 -14.69 -2.79 7.23
C MET A 152 -15.99 -2.20 7.77
N ALA A 153 -17.12 -2.39 7.06
CA ALA A 153 -18.44 -1.98 7.54
C ALA A 153 -18.83 -2.72 8.84
N ALA A 154 -18.44 -3.99 9.00
CA ALA A 154 -18.67 -4.75 10.23
C ALA A 154 -17.87 -4.16 11.40
N TYR A 155 -16.63 -3.71 11.19
CA TYR A 155 -15.87 -2.97 12.20
C TYR A 155 -16.58 -1.69 12.62
N GLU A 156 -17.01 -0.85 11.67
CA GLU A 156 -17.71 0.41 11.98
C GLU A 156 -19.00 0.15 12.77
N LYS A 157 -19.80 -0.85 12.35
CA LYS A 157 -21.03 -1.24 13.05
C LYS A 157 -20.77 -1.75 14.47
N LYS A 158 -19.71 -2.55 14.67
CA LYS A 158 -19.39 -3.17 15.95
C LYS A 158 -18.86 -2.15 16.97
N THR A 159 -18.02 -1.23 16.51
CA THR A 159 -17.21 -0.36 17.40
C THR A 159 -17.69 1.09 17.42
N GLY A 160 -18.52 1.51 16.46
CA GLY A 160 -18.78 2.92 16.20
C GLY A 160 -17.53 3.67 15.73
N GLY A 161 -16.50 2.94 15.28
CA GLY A 161 -15.27 3.47 14.70
C GLY A 161 -15.43 3.81 13.23
N GLN A 162 -14.33 4.28 12.63
CA GLN A 162 -14.25 4.61 11.21
C GLN A 162 -12.99 4.03 10.58
N VAL A 163 -13.13 3.52 9.35
CA VAL A 163 -12.03 2.88 8.63
C VAL A 163 -12.12 3.20 7.14
N LEU A 164 -10.95 3.34 6.52
CA LEU A 164 -10.79 3.47 5.07
C LEU A 164 -9.71 2.48 4.60
N SER A 165 -9.63 2.29 3.29
CA SER A 165 -8.60 1.52 2.64
C SER A 165 -8.01 2.31 1.46
N ILE A 166 -6.71 2.13 1.23
CA ILE A 166 -5.95 2.87 0.23
C ILE A 166 -5.42 1.85 -0.79
N PRO A 167 -6.09 1.69 -1.94
CA PRO A 167 -5.53 0.90 -3.04
C PRO A 167 -4.22 1.51 -3.53
N HIS A 168 -3.32 0.67 -4.01
CA HIS A 168 -2.01 1.09 -4.53
C HIS A 168 -1.50 0.13 -5.61
N ASN A 169 -0.50 0.55 -6.38
CA ASN A 169 0.11 -0.23 -7.47
C ASN A 169 -0.85 -0.84 -8.49
N GLY A 170 -1.75 -0.02 -9.03
CA GLY A 170 -2.58 -0.41 -10.15
C GLY A 170 -1.77 -0.87 -11.37
N ASN A 171 -0.56 -0.34 -11.58
CA ASN A 171 0.39 -0.72 -12.65
C ASN A 171 0.76 -2.23 -12.65
N LEU A 172 0.63 -2.92 -11.51
CA LEU A 172 0.91 -4.35 -11.34
C LEU A 172 -0.35 -5.22 -11.24
N SER A 173 -1.53 -4.66 -11.52
CA SER A 173 -2.83 -5.35 -11.35
C SER A 173 -3.26 -6.19 -12.57
N ASN A 174 -2.61 -6.02 -13.71
CA ASN A 174 -3.06 -6.50 -15.02
C ASN A 174 -4.53 -6.14 -15.30
N GLY A 175 -4.90 -4.90 -14.99
CA GLY A 175 -6.19 -4.30 -15.38
C GLY A 175 -7.36 -4.57 -14.44
N ILE A 176 -7.13 -5.15 -13.26
CA ILE A 176 -8.22 -5.45 -12.31
C ILE A 176 -8.42 -4.36 -11.24
N MET A 177 -7.50 -3.39 -11.10
CA MET A 177 -7.62 -2.34 -10.09
C MET A 177 -8.78 -1.37 -10.40
N PHE A 178 -8.86 -0.89 -11.64
CA PHE A 178 -9.84 0.10 -12.10
C PHE A 178 -10.70 -0.42 -13.25
N GLY A 179 -10.97 -1.73 -13.29
CA GLY A 179 -11.80 -2.36 -14.32
C GLY A 179 -13.21 -1.77 -14.44
N ALA A 180 -13.93 -2.15 -15.50
CA ALA A 180 -15.30 -1.70 -15.73
C ALA A 180 -16.38 -2.56 -15.06
N GLU A 181 -15.95 -3.63 -14.40
CA GLU A 181 -16.78 -4.63 -13.74
C GLU A 181 -16.22 -4.90 -12.33
N THR A 182 -17.09 -5.43 -11.47
CA THR A 182 -16.69 -5.97 -10.16
C THR A 182 -15.68 -7.11 -10.32
N TYR A 183 -15.03 -7.49 -9.23
CA TYR A 183 -14.11 -8.63 -9.23
C TYR A 183 -14.75 -9.93 -9.77
N THR A 184 -16.06 -10.11 -9.53
CA THR A 184 -16.82 -11.27 -10.02
C THR A 184 -17.33 -11.14 -11.46
N GLY A 185 -16.95 -10.10 -12.20
CA GLY A 185 -17.36 -9.86 -13.60
C GLY A 185 -18.77 -9.30 -13.75
N LYS A 186 -19.38 -8.79 -12.67
CA LYS A 186 -20.69 -8.11 -12.75
C LYS A 186 -20.52 -6.63 -13.08
N PRO A 187 -21.44 -6.02 -13.86
CA PRO A 187 -21.46 -4.58 -14.05
C PRO A 187 -21.57 -3.82 -12.73
N PHE A 188 -20.94 -2.64 -12.65
CA PHE A 188 -21.11 -1.77 -11.49
C PHE A 188 -22.55 -1.33 -11.30
N THR A 189 -22.98 -1.36 -10.05
CA THR A 189 -24.25 -0.80 -9.59
C THR A 189 -24.00 0.50 -8.85
N LYS A 190 -25.06 1.29 -8.65
CA LYS A 190 -24.99 2.50 -7.81
C LYS A 190 -24.49 2.19 -6.39
N SER A 191 -24.93 1.08 -5.79
CA SER A 191 -24.49 0.66 -4.44
C SER A 191 -23.01 0.26 -4.42
N TYR A 192 -22.52 -0.44 -5.45
CA TYR A 192 -21.10 -0.72 -5.59
C TYR A 192 -20.29 0.59 -5.63
N ALA A 193 -20.68 1.52 -6.52
CA ALA A 193 -19.95 2.78 -6.70
C ALA A 193 -19.94 3.62 -5.42
N GLN A 194 -21.06 3.66 -4.69
CA GLN A 194 -21.17 4.32 -3.39
C GLN A 194 -20.29 3.68 -2.32
N THR A 195 -20.24 2.35 -2.28
CA THR A 195 -19.44 1.59 -1.31
C THR A 195 -17.96 1.81 -1.56
N ARG A 196 -17.53 1.69 -2.83
CA ARG A 196 -16.12 1.88 -3.21
C ARG A 196 -15.62 3.25 -2.80
N ILE A 197 -16.30 4.33 -3.23
CA ILE A 197 -15.77 5.68 -2.96
C ILE A 197 -15.85 6.08 -1.48
N ARG A 198 -16.67 5.38 -0.67
CA ARG A 198 -16.75 5.55 0.78
C ARG A 198 -15.58 4.90 1.51
N PHE A 199 -15.16 3.71 1.08
CA PHE A 199 -14.06 2.98 1.72
C PHE A 199 -12.70 3.28 1.08
N GLU A 200 -12.66 3.65 -0.20
CA GLU A 200 -11.45 3.97 -0.96
C GLU A 200 -11.48 5.44 -1.43
N PRO A 201 -11.48 6.43 -0.53
CA PRO A 201 -11.56 7.84 -0.91
C PRO A 201 -10.27 8.35 -1.57
N ILE A 202 -9.15 7.66 -1.39
CA ILE A 202 -7.83 8.04 -1.91
C ILE A 202 -7.13 6.83 -2.54
N TYR A 203 -6.26 7.09 -3.51
CA TYR A 203 -5.42 6.11 -4.20
C TYR A 203 -3.96 6.51 -4.09
N GLU A 204 -3.09 5.55 -3.79
CA GLU A 204 -1.66 5.75 -3.88
C GLU A 204 -1.21 5.58 -5.33
N VAL A 205 -0.88 6.71 -5.94
CA VAL A 205 -0.59 6.80 -7.36
C VAL A 205 0.87 6.55 -7.69
N THR A 206 1.77 6.65 -6.71
CA THR A 206 3.22 6.51 -6.91
C THR A 206 3.90 5.96 -5.66
N GLN A 207 4.78 4.97 -5.85
CA GLN A 207 5.70 4.43 -4.82
C GLN A 207 6.90 3.73 -5.47
N MET A 208 7.83 3.19 -4.68
CA MET A 208 9.05 2.48 -5.12
C MET A 208 8.88 1.45 -6.27
N LYS A 209 7.78 0.69 -6.36
CA LYS A 209 7.43 -0.25 -7.47
C LYS A 209 6.70 0.48 -8.63
N GLY A 210 7.10 1.72 -8.89
CA GLY A 210 6.73 2.51 -10.05
C GLY A 210 5.55 3.47 -9.87
N ASP A 211 5.45 4.39 -10.83
CA ASP A 211 4.36 5.34 -10.94
C ASP A 211 3.14 4.70 -11.64
N ALA A 212 1.95 5.08 -11.18
CA ALA A 212 0.67 4.62 -11.68
C ALA A 212 -0.29 5.79 -11.93
N GLU A 213 0.22 6.99 -12.22
CA GLU A 213 -0.56 8.18 -12.58
C GLU A 213 -1.04 8.06 -14.03
N THR A 214 -0.09 7.88 -14.97
CA THR A 214 -0.36 7.69 -16.39
C THR A 214 0.71 6.81 -17.05
N HIS A 215 0.54 6.53 -18.34
CA HIS A 215 1.46 5.77 -19.15
C HIS A 215 1.59 6.40 -20.55
N GLN A 216 2.77 6.36 -21.16
CA GLN A 216 3.04 6.92 -22.49
C GLN A 216 2.04 6.47 -23.57
N PHE A 217 1.57 5.21 -23.53
CA PHE A 217 0.54 4.71 -24.45
C PHE A 217 -0.83 5.39 -24.26
N LEU A 218 -1.15 5.82 -23.03
CA LEU A 218 -2.42 6.45 -22.67
C LEU A 218 -2.38 7.97 -22.81
N SER A 219 -1.19 8.57 -22.69
CA SER A 219 -0.94 10.02 -22.81
C SER A 219 0.29 10.27 -23.71
N PRO A 220 0.19 10.00 -25.02
CA PRO A 220 1.34 10.06 -25.94
C PRO A 220 1.91 11.47 -26.15
N ASP A 221 1.13 12.51 -25.87
CA ASP A 221 1.52 13.91 -26.01
C ASP A 221 2.03 14.52 -24.69
N ASP A 222 2.13 13.72 -23.62
CA ASP A 222 2.63 14.15 -22.31
C ASP A 222 4.07 13.66 -22.12
N GLU A 223 5.03 14.59 -22.17
CA GLU A 223 6.45 14.30 -22.02
C GLU A 223 6.82 13.69 -20.65
N PHE A 224 5.94 13.80 -19.65
CA PHE A 224 6.14 13.24 -18.31
C PHE A 224 5.43 11.90 -18.10
N ALA A 225 4.78 11.35 -19.13
CA ALA A 225 4.03 10.09 -19.04
C ALA A 225 4.89 8.82 -18.99
N ASP A 226 6.22 8.95 -19.07
CA ASP A 226 7.19 7.86 -18.88
C ASP A 226 8.09 8.14 -17.67
N PHE A 227 7.47 8.25 -16.50
CA PHE A 227 8.16 8.47 -15.23
C PHE A 227 8.08 7.21 -14.36
N GLU A 228 9.22 6.63 -13.99
CA GLU A 228 9.32 5.43 -13.13
C GLU A 228 8.35 4.30 -13.54
N THR A 229 8.21 4.07 -14.85
CA THR A 229 7.30 3.07 -15.41
C THR A 229 7.72 1.65 -15.01
N LEU A 230 6.80 0.90 -14.41
CA LEU A 230 6.98 -0.52 -14.10
C LEU A 230 5.75 -1.30 -14.59
N ASP A 231 5.87 -1.91 -15.77
CA ASP A 231 4.73 -2.46 -16.51
C ASP A 231 5.01 -3.78 -17.24
N MET A 232 6.07 -4.52 -16.92
CA MET A 232 6.41 -5.77 -17.63
C MET A 232 5.33 -6.86 -17.50
N GLY A 233 4.59 -6.88 -16.38
CA GLY A 233 3.56 -7.87 -16.10
C GLY A 233 2.88 -7.64 -14.76
N ASN A 234 2.35 -8.72 -14.17
CA ASN A 234 1.81 -8.68 -12.82
C ASN A 234 2.88 -8.90 -11.73
N LEU A 235 2.55 -8.60 -10.48
CA LEU A 235 3.48 -8.64 -9.34
C LEU A 235 4.24 -9.99 -9.20
N SER A 236 3.57 -11.13 -9.46
CA SER A 236 4.23 -12.44 -9.40
C SER A 236 5.02 -12.84 -10.66
N GLY A 237 5.02 -12.02 -11.72
CA GLY A 237 5.65 -12.33 -13.00
C GLY A 237 5.07 -13.58 -13.67
N LYS A 238 3.76 -13.82 -13.53
CA LYS A 238 3.03 -14.95 -14.16
C LYS A 238 2.48 -14.56 -15.53
N VAL A 239 1.90 -13.35 -15.61
CA VAL A 239 1.16 -12.87 -16.78
C VAL A 239 1.83 -11.60 -17.32
N PRO A 240 2.30 -11.61 -18.59
CA PRO A 240 2.90 -10.42 -19.20
C PRO A 240 1.83 -9.34 -19.41
N LYS A 241 2.27 -8.09 -19.44
CA LYS A 241 1.38 -6.96 -19.70
C LYS A 241 0.89 -6.93 -21.13
N THR A 242 -0.36 -6.50 -21.32
CA THR A 242 -0.90 -6.14 -22.63
C THR A 242 -1.42 -4.70 -22.63
N LYS A 243 -1.46 -4.06 -23.80
CA LYS A 243 -1.93 -2.67 -23.94
C LYS A 243 -3.37 -2.47 -23.48
N GLN A 244 -4.21 -3.51 -23.57
CA GLN A 244 -5.61 -3.47 -23.17
C GLN A 244 -5.78 -3.38 -21.64
N MET A 245 -4.78 -3.83 -20.88
CA MET A 245 -4.82 -3.76 -19.42
C MET A 245 -4.61 -2.33 -18.92
N LEU A 246 -3.72 -1.57 -19.59
CA LEU A 246 -3.18 -0.29 -19.10
C LEU A 246 -4.27 0.71 -18.68
N SER A 247 -5.36 0.88 -19.43
CA SER A 247 -6.38 1.87 -19.07
C SER A 247 -7.06 1.60 -17.72
N ALA A 248 -7.05 0.35 -17.25
CA ALA A 248 -7.62 -0.07 -15.96
C ALA A 248 -6.58 -0.15 -14.83
N GLU A 249 -5.37 0.39 -15.04
CA GLU A 249 -4.25 0.33 -14.10
C GLU A 249 -3.79 1.69 -13.60
N TYR A 250 -4.01 2.75 -14.39
CA TYR A 250 -3.47 4.07 -14.12
C TYR A 250 -4.55 5.05 -13.64
N GLY A 251 -4.22 5.85 -12.63
CA GLY A 251 -5.14 6.74 -11.93
C GLY A 251 -5.80 7.78 -12.84
N ARG A 252 -5.06 8.36 -13.79
CA ARG A 252 -5.61 9.35 -14.76
C ARG A 252 -6.71 8.74 -15.63
N SER A 253 -6.53 7.50 -16.08
CA SER A 253 -7.55 6.79 -16.86
C SER A 253 -8.76 6.42 -16.01
N ALA A 254 -8.54 5.99 -14.77
CA ALA A 254 -9.61 5.73 -13.81
C ALA A 254 -10.47 6.98 -13.54
N LEU A 255 -9.86 8.17 -13.39
CA LEU A 255 -10.61 9.43 -13.25
C LEU A 255 -11.49 9.72 -14.47
N LYS A 256 -10.97 9.49 -15.69
CA LYS A 256 -11.72 9.65 -16.94
C LYS A 256 -12.90 8.68 -17.04
N ASP A 257 -12.68 7.41 -16.71
CA ASP A 257 -13.76 6.41 -16.71
C ASP A 257 -14.76 6.65 -15.57
N GLY A 258 -14.30 7.23 -14.46
CA GLY A 258 -15.14 7.69 -13.36
C GLY A 258 -16.25 8.65 -13.80
N LEU A 259 -15.95 9.58 -14.71
CA LEU A 259 -16.96 10.49 -15.29
C LEU A 259 -18.04 9.73 -16.07
N LYS A 260 -17.66 8.68 -16.79
CA LYS A 260 -18.61 7.82 -17.52
C LYS A 260 -19.51 7.04 -16.56
N PHE A 261 -18.95 6.57 -15.44
CA PHE A 261 -19.73 5.91 -14.39
C PHE A 261 -20.65 6.88 -13.66
N GLU A 262 -20.22 8.13 -13.45
CA GLU A 262 -21.05 9.18 -12.86
C GLU A 262 -22.29 9.45 -13.70
N ASP A 263 -22.14 9.58 -15.02
CA ASP A 263 -23.24 9.75 -15.96
C ASP A 263 -24.23 8.56 -15.93
N LYS A 264 -23.71 7.33 -15.88
CA LYS A 264 -24.53 6.10 -15.90
C LYS A 264 -25.19 5.76 -14.56
N LEU A 265 -24.49 5.94 -13.45
CA LEU A 265 -24.87 5.45 -12.12
C LEU A 265 -25.29 6.57 -11.16
N GLY A 266 -25.03 7.83 -11.53
CA GLY A 266 -25.17 9.01 -10.66
C GLY A 266 -24.10 9.09 -9.56
N ILE A 267 -23.11 8.20 -9.57
CA ILE A 267 -22.01 8.14 -8.59
C ILE A 267 -20.72 7.76 -9.32
N ASN A 268 -19.66 8.53 -9.08
CA ASN A 268 -18.33 8.26 -9.59
C ASN A 268 -17.53 7.36 -8.60
N PRO A 269 -17.30 6.06 -8.92
CA PRO A 269 -16.53 5.15 -8.07
C PRO A 269 -15.04 5.50 -7.99
N TYR A 270 -14.54 6.31 -8.92
CA TYR A 270 -13.13 6.65 -9.09
C TYR A 270 -12.82 8.12 -8.77
N LYS A 271 -13.74 8.84 -8.11
CA LYS A 271 -13.53 10.23 -7.69
C LYS A 271 -12.59 10.33 -6.48
N PHE A 272 -11.48 9.59 -6.45
CA PHE A 272 -10.56 9.55 -5.31
C PHE A 272 -9.55 10.71 -5.37
N GLY A 273 -8.93 11.02 -4.23
CA GLY A 273 -7.73 11.86 -4.16
C GLY A 273 -6.45 11.04 -4.39
N PHE A 274 -5.33 11.71 -4.70
CA PHE A 274 -4.05 11.04 -4.89
C PHE A 274 -3.10 11.26 -3.71
N ILE A 275 -2.42 10.20 -3.30
CA ILE A 275 -1.23 10.26 -2.44
C ILE A 275 -0.05 9.58 -3.15
N GLY A 276 1.17 9.92 -2.77
CA GLY A 276 2.32 9.03 -2.97
C GLY A 276 2.66 8.37 -1.64
N SER A 277 3.40 7.26 -1.64
CA SER A 277 3.93 6.68 -0.40
C SER A 277 5.14 5.81 -0.67
N THR A 278 5.86 5.35 0.35
CA THR A 278 7.03 4.49 0.18
C THR A 278 6.71 3.00 0.11
N ASP A 279 5.68 2.58 0.84
CA ASP A 279 5.41 1.15 1.08
C ASP A 279 6.70 0.38 1.48
N ALA A 280 7.50 0.89 2.42
CA ALA A 280 8.84 0.34 2.70
C ALA A 280 8.79 -0.88 3.64
N HIS A 281 9.29 -2.04 3.20
CA HIS A 281 9.31 -3.31 3.94
C HIS A 281 10.59 -3.51 4.79
N ASN A 282 11.36 -2.44 5.00
CA ASN A 282 12.53 -2.40 5.89
C ASN A 282 12.37 -1.39 7.04
N ALA A 283 11.18 -0.83 7.23
CA ALA A 283 10.87 0.23 8.18
C ALA A 283 11.66 1.54 7.96
N ILE A 284 12.19 1.75 6.76
CA ILE A 284 12.94 2.96 6.39
C ILE A 284 12.15 3.72 5.30
N PRO A 285 11.35 4.74 5.67
CA PRO A 285 10.55 5.51 4.72
C PRO A 285 11.39 6.65 4.11
N SER A 286 12.49 6.31 3.42
CA SER A 286 13.33 7.26 2.69
C SER A 286 12.81 7.46 1.27
N THR A 287 12.70 8.72 0.83
CA THR A 287 12.06 9.06 -0.46
C THR A 287 12.94 9.84 -1.41
N ARG A 288 14.26 9.81 -1.19
CA ARG A 288 15.23 10.58 -1.96
C ARG A 288 16.32 9.62 -2.43
N GLU A 289 16.69 9.70 -3.69
CA GLU A 289 17.62 8.75 -4.30
C GLU A 289 18.99 8.75 -3.61
N GLU A 290 19.49 9.91 -3.20
CA GLU A 290 20.77 10.02 -2.48
C GLU A 290 20.76 9.39 -1.07
N ASN A 291 19.59 9.00 -0.56
CA ASN A 291 19.40 8.33 0.72
C ASN A 291 18.45 7.12 0.59
N ASN A 292 18.44 6.46 -0.57
CA ASN A 292 17.54 5.37 -0.88
C ASN A 292 18.03 4.03 -0.30
N PHE A 293 17.33 3.50 0.69
CA PHE A 293 17.60 2.19 1.31
C PHE A 293 16.84 1.02 0.65
N SER A 294 16.20 1.29 -0.49
CA SER A 294 15.40 0.34 -1.26
C SER A 294 14.19 -0.20 -0.47
N LYS A 295 13.47 -1.12 -1.11
CA LYS A 295 12.15 -1.60 -0.70
C LYS A 295 12.16 -2.54 0.49
N ALA A 296 13.15 -3.43 0.60
CA ALA A 296 13.16 -4.51 1.58
C ALA A 296 14.55 -4.76 2.16
N SER A 297 14.61 -5.43 3.32
CA SER A 297 15.86 -5.62 4.08
C SER A 297 16.97 -6.33 3.29
N PHE A 298 16.61 -7.23 2.37
CA PHE A 298 17.54 -8.01 1.56
C PHE A 298 18.03 -7.28 0.29
N VAL A 299 17.54 -6.06 0.03
CA VAL A 299 17.97 -5.19 -1.08
C VAL A 299 18.43 -3.81 -0.59
N GLU A 300 18.78 -3.71 0.70
CA GLU A 300 19.46 -2.55 1.27
C GLU A 300 20.81 -2.27 0.55
N PRO A 301 21.45 -1.09 0.76
CA PRO A 301 22.63 -0.71 -0.01
C PRO A 301 23.79 -1.74 -0.03
N SER A 302 24.11 -2.23 -1.23
CA SER A 302 25.32 -3.00 -1.56
C SER A 302 25.83 -2.61 -2.95
N ALA A 303 27.08 -2.95 -3.28
CA ALA A 303 27.71 -2.60 -4.56
C ALA A 303 27.00 -3.20 -5.80
N ASP A 304 26.33 -4.33 -5.60
CA ASP A 304 25.68 -5.14 -6.64
C ASP A 304 24.15 -5.08 -6.57
N ARG A 305 23.56 -4.27 -5.67
CA ARG A 305 22.12 -4.29 -5.39
C ARG A 305 21.24 -4.08 -6.63
N ALA A 306 21.71 -3.31 -7.62
CA ALA A 306 20.96 -3.02 -8.83
C ALA A 306 20.60 -4.30 -9.64
N GLU A 307 21.41 -5.35 -9.50
CA GLU A 307 21.21 -6.65 -10.15
C GLU A 307 20.45 -7.64 -9.26
N HIS A 308 20.02 -7.24 -8.06
CA HIS A 308 19.22 -8.08 -7.19
C HIS A 308 17.75 -8.07 -7.63
N PHE A 309 17.09 -9.20 -7.41
CA PHE A 309 15.65 -9.32 -7.56
C PHE A 309 14.95 -8.74 -6.34
N LEU A 310 14.01 -7.82 -6.52
CA LEU A 310 12.99 -7.56 -5.51
C LEU A 310 12.01 -8.74 -5.46
N VAL A 311 11.45 -9.09 -6.62
CA VAL A 311 10.57 -10.25 -6.80
C VAL A 311 11.03 -11.02 -8.03
N LYS A 312 11.54 -12.24 -7.81
CA LYS A 312 11.87 -13.15 -8.91
C LYS A 312 10.58 -13.74 -9.50
N GLY A 313 10.22 -13.27 -10.69
CA GLY A 313 9.02 -13.69 -11.40
C GLY A 313 8.99 -15.19 -11.67
N VAL A 314 7.79 -15.75 -11.81
CA VAL A 314 7.63 -17.14 -12.29
C VAL A 314 8.26 -17.30 -13.67
N LYS A 315 8.08 -16.29 -14.52
CA LYS A 315 8.83 -16.11 -15.77
C LYS A 315 10.01 -15.16 -15.51
N PRO A 316 11.27 -15.58 -15.74
CA PRO A 316 12.44 -14.76 -15.42
C PRO A 316 12.43 -13.35 -16.03
N GLU A 317 11.95 -13.22 -17.27
CA GLU A 317 11.82 -11.95 -18.01
C GLU A 317 10.78 -10.98 -17.43
N LEU A 318 9.92 -11.46 -16.52
CA LEU A 318 8.93 -10.66 -15.80
C LEU A 318 9.33 -10.42 -14.33
N SER A 319 10.61 -10.58 -14.00
CA SER A 319 11.09 -10.30 -12.64
C SER A 319 11.19 -8.81 -12.40
N ILE A 320 10.91 -8.39 -11.16
CA ILE A 320 11.13 -7.02 -10.71
C ILE A 320 12.51 -6.96 -10.07
N MET A 321 13.40 -6.17 -10.68
CA MET A 321 14.76 -5.92 -10.22
C MET A 321 14.81 -4.66 -9.36
N VAL A 322 15.84 -4.52 -8.52
CA VAL A 322 16.04 -3.29 -7.73
C VAL A 322 16.25 -2.07 -8.61
N LYS A 323 16.89 -2.23 -9.78
CA LYS A 323 17.07 -1.13 -10.75
C LYS A 323 15.77 -0.64 -11.39
N ASP A 324 14.69 -1.41 -11.28
CA ASP A 324 13.36 -1.02 -11.76
C ASP A 324 12.61 -0.18 -10.72
N LEU A 325 13.19 0.01 -9.51
CA LEU A 325 12.56 0.70 -8.40
C LEU A 325 13.05 2.14 -8.27
N GLY A 326 12.13 3.03 -7.91
CA GLY A 326 12.45 4.38 -7.41
C GLY A 326 12.53 4.43 -5.88
N ALA A 327 12.92 5.57 -5.33
CA ALA A 327 12.80 5.89 -3.91
C ALA A 327 11.40 6.38 -3.51
N SER A 328 10.58 6.79 -4.48
CA SER A 328 9.24 7.40 -4.33
C SER A 328 8.37 6.68 -3.29
N GLY A 329 7.48 7.34 -2.55
CA GLY A 329 7.06 8.74 -2.56
C GLY A 329 6.53 9.17 -1.19
N LEU A 330 5.88 10.33 -1.07
CA LEU A 330 5.33 10.83 0.21
C LEU A 330 3.86 11.22 0.12
N ALA A 331 3.12 10.86 1.16
CA ALA A 331 1.74 11.25 1.34
C ALA A 331 1.71 12.66 1.94
N ALA A 332 0.97 13.57 1.31
CA ALA A 332 0.70 14.88 1.86
C ALA A 332 -0.79 15.03 2.14
N VAL A 333 -1.10 15.50 3.34
CA VAL A 333 -2.47 15.65 3.85
C VAL A 333 -2.64 17.08 4.33
N TRP A 334 -3.66 17.75 3.82
CA TRP A 334 -4.06 19.07 4.28
C TRP A 334 -4.99 18.93 5.48
N ALA A 335 -4.39 18.87 6.68
CA ALA A 335 -5.12 18.77 7.94
C ALA A 335 -4.91 20.03 8.79
N ARG A 336 -5.92 20.40 9.59
CA ARG A 336 -5.83 21.54 10.52
C ARG A 336 -4.92 21.26 11.71
N GLU A 337 -4.79 20.00 12.10
CA GLU A 337 -4.04 19.54 13.25
C GLU A 337 -3.31 18.23 12.91
N ASN A 338 -2.21 17.95 13.62
CA ASN A 338 -1.51 16.67 13.51
C ASN A 338 -2.06 15.68 14.55
N THR A 339 -3.30 15.24 14.34
CA THR A 339 -3.99 14.21 15.14
C THR A 339 -4.52 13.11 14.22
N ARG A 340 -4.80 11.93 14.76
CA ARG A 340 -5.38 10.81 13.99
C ARG A 340 -6.67 11.24 13.31
N GLU A 341 -7.54 11.89 14.06
CA GLU A 341 -8.84 12.37 13.62
C GLU A 341 -8.70 13.38 12.48
N ALA A 342 -7.90 14.44 12.67
CA ALA A 342 -7.78 15.51 11.68
C ALA A 342 -7.14 15.03 10.37
N ILE A 343 -6.10 14.21 10.45
CA ILE A 343 -5.41 13.65 9.26
C ILE A 343 -6.32 12.65 8.54
N TRP A 344 -6.93 11.71 9.27
CA TRP A 344 -7.81 10.72 8.65
C TRP A 344 -9.05 11.38 8.03
N ASP A 345 -9.66 12.35 8.71
CA ASP A 345 -10.84 13.06 8.20
C ASP A 345 -10.50 13.87 6.95
N ALA A 346 -9.29 14.45 6.86
CA ALA A 346 -8.80 15.10 5.64
C ALA A 346 -8.58 14.10 4.50
N MET A 347 -8.00 12.92 4.76
CA MET A 347 -7.90 11.84 3.77
C MET A 347 -9.28 11.39 3.27
N ALA A 348 -10.26 11.23 4.17
CA ALA A 348 -11.64 10.86 3.81
C ALA A 348 -12.33 11.93 2.96
N ARG A 349 -12.03 13.22 3.19
CA ARG A 349 -12.46 14.35 2.35
C ARG A 349 -11.63 14.54 1.09
N LYS A 350 -10.57 13.77 0.89
CA LYS A 350 -9.65 13.84 -0.27
C LYS A 350 -8.83 15.12 -0.31
N GLU A 351 -8.61 15.72 0.86
CA GLU A 351 -7.75 16.90 1.06
C GLU A 351 -6.28 16.46 1.10
N VAL A 352 -5.82 15.88 0.00
CA VAL A 352 -4.51 15.24 -0.13
C VAL A 352 -3.84 15.58 -1.46
N TYR A 353 -2.53 15.39 -1.54
CA TYR A 353 -1.80 15.39 -2.81
C TYR A 353 -0.64 14.40 -2.78
N ALA A 354 -0.25 13.93 -3.96
CA ALA A 354 0.88 13.04 -4.16
C ALA A 354 2.17 13.81 -4.40
N THR A 355 3.29 13.25 -3.97
CA THR A 355 4.63 13.69 -4.35
C THR A 355 5.52 12.47 -4.56
N SER A 356 6.45 12.54 -5.52
CA SER A 356 7.47 11.52 -5.75
C SER A 356 8.57 11.49 -4.67
N GLY A 357 8.35 12.15 -3.52
CA GLY A 357 9.30 12.25 -2.41
C GLY A 357 9.77 13.67 -2.07
N THR A 358 9.43 14.65 -2.91
CA THR A 358 9.71 16.07 -2.64
C THR A 358 8.69 16.64 -1.66
N ARG A 359 9.17 17.25 -0.57
CA ARG A 359 8.30 17.90 0.44
C ARG A 359 7.93 19.32 0.04
N LEU A 360 6.97 19.44 -0.86
CA LEU A 360 6.40 20.72 -1.30
C LEU A 360 5.56 21.35 -0.18
N LYS A 361 5.65 22.68 -0.02
CA LYS A 361 4.65 23.47 0.70
C LYS A 361 3.70 24.04 -0.34
N VAL A 362 2.44 23.62 -0.30
CA VAL A 362 1.41 24.10 -1.21
C VAL A 362 0.55 25.15 -0.50
N ARG A 363 0.14 26.20 -1.22
CA ARG A 363 -0.93 27.11 -0.81
C ARG A 363 -1.88 27.22 -2.00
N VAL A 364 -3.17 27.00 -1.76
CA VAL A 364 -4.20 27.15 -2.78
C VAL A 364 -4.99 28.41 -2.47
N PHE A 365 -5.13 29.27 -3.48
CA PHE A 365 -5.97 30.45 -3.43
C PHE A 365 -7.04 30.31 -4.51
N GLY A 366 -8.30 30.59 -4.17
CA GLY A 366 -9.40 30.45 -5.12
C GLY A 366 -10.69 31.05 -4.58
N GLY A 367 -11.45 31.67 -5.48
CA GLY A 367 -12.71 32.34 -5.21
C GLY A 367 -13.14 33.16 -6.42
N TRP A 368 -14.44 33.40 -6.58
CA TRP A 368 -14.97 34.17 -7.71
C TRP A 368 -14.49 35.63 -7.71
N ASP A 369 -14.20 36.17 -6.52
CA ASP A 369 -13.74 37.55 -6.32
C ASP A 369 -12.23 37.66 -5.99
N PHE A 370 -11.46 36.60 -6.27
CA PHE A 370 -10.05 36.53 -5.93
C PHE A 370 -9.21 37.59 -6.65
N LYS A 371 -8.39 38.36 -5.92
CA LYS A 371 -7.50 39.40 -6.46
C LYS A 371 -6.03 39.01 -6.39
N ALA A 372 -5.25 39.45 -7.38
CA ALA A 372 -3.84 39.07 -7.50
C ALA A 372 -2.96 39.55 -6.32
N ASP A 373 -3.34 40.63 -5.65
CA ASP A 373 -2.66 41.17 -4.46
C ASP A 373 -2.96 40.38 -3.18
N GLU A 374 -3.87 39.39 -3.21
CA GLU A 374 -4.17 38.49 -2.09
C GLU A 374 -3.22 37.28 -2.00
N VAL A 375 -2.27 37.14 -2.94
CA VAL A 375 -1.17 36.15 -2.89
C VAL A 375 0.10 36.80 -2.34
N HIS A 376 0.56 36.37 -1.17
CA HIS A 376 1.83 36.78 -0.55
C HIS A 376 2.73 35.60 -0.17
#